data_AF-A0A968L5G4-F1
#
_entry.id   AF-A0A968L5G4-F1
#
_cell.length_a   1.000
_cell.length_b   1.000
_cell.length_c   1.000
_cell.angle_alpha   90.00
_cell.angle_beta   90.00
_cell.angle_gamma   90.00
#
_symmetry.space_group_name_H-M   'P 1'
#
loop_
_entity.id
_entity.type
_entity.pdbx_description
1 polymer ?
#
loop_
_entity_poly.entity_id
_entity_poly.type
_entity_poly.pdbx_seq_one_letter_code
_entity_poly.pdbx_strand_id
1 'polypeptide(L)'
;MAESTTYRGEIRAPGAASAAASVSLEADGFRVMTAGGPAWGAAYRDVTTLVLDAGTILIELGTGTTAERWLLERFGPGLAAVARGLRDGRMRQWLGDGLVELDHDEPIELVEVTDGPLAGVAQLRYHRRGVALAPLDERRPRLRIRRADIGSVEADPVGGRLRVRGPAGPLAGDVETVELRGLGQSTTAHAAHWTDLRDAAAADQAASIASLIPDASFSARRQAEAVLREGIPADPGELGEAWPLLERAALAEPTFAASYRALLSRAGGAAAKRWFATAPEAPGAPDPARAWFLVGLPGNLLALELVSEGAHATYLFRVEPRASFDPEGARPEALRAAVRDVSEALIDARYLREPMALPAAQLAKPEHLRYRLALAALPSLAAARSRFVARITHRDETSWMSALDDLIGWHASARDEAAEWPGRGAQETAIDETT
;
A
#
# COMPACT_ATOMS: atom_id res chain seq x y z
N MET A 1 -0.51 -28.59 -0.64
CA MET A 1 -0.29 -28.51 -2.10
C MET A 1 -1.65 -28.30 -2.73
N ALA A 2 -1.91 -27.17 -3.38
CA ALA A 2 -3.18 -26.99 -4.09
C ALA A 2 -3.24 -28.00 -5.25
N GLU A 3 -4.33 -28.75 -5.38
CA GLU A 3 -4.52 -29.66 -6.52
C GLU A 3 -4.64 -28.85 -7.81
N SER A 4 -3.77 -29.14 -8.77
CA SER A 4 -3.88 -28.58 -10.12
C SER A 4 -5.15 -29.10 -10.78
N THR A 5 -6.13 -28.24 -10.99
CA THR A 5 -7.39 -28.59 -11.66
C THR A 5 -7.24 -28.36 -13.16
N THR A 6 -7.59 -29.37 -13.97
CA THR A 6 -7.45 -29.32 -15.43
C THR A 6 -8.80 -29.37 -16.13
N TYR A 7 -9.01 -28.43 -17.06
CA TYR A 7 -10.21 -28.28 -17.87
C TYR A 7 -9.89 -28.54 -19.34
N ARG A 8 -10.84 -29.06 -20.12
CA ARG A 8 -10.65 -29.37 -21.55
C ARG A 8 -11.67 -28.60 -22.40
N GLY A 9 -11.23 -28.15 -23.56
CA GLY A 9 -12.04 -27.38 -24.51
C GLY A 9 -11.27 -27.12 -25.80
N GLU A 10 -11.54 -25.99 -26.42
CA GLU A 10 -10.82 -25.49 -27.61
C GLU A 10 -10.18 -24.14 -27.31
N ILE A 11 -9.04 -23.88 -27.94
CA ILE A 11 -8.39 -22.57 -27.89
C ILE A 11 -8.10 -22.06 -29.30
N ARG A 12 -8.24 -20.76 -29.49
CA ARG A 12 -7.94 -20.07 -30.75
C ARG A 12 -6.90 -18.98 -30.52
N ALA A 13 -5.75 -19.12 -31.18
CA ALA A 13 -4.70 -18.10 -31.23
C ALA A 13 -5.07 -16.97 -32.22
N PRO A 14 -4.41 -15.79 -32.14
CA PRO A 14 -4.58 -14.74 -33.13
C PRO A 14 -4.33 -15.27 -34.56
N GLY A 15 -5.33 -15.12 -35.44
CA GLY A 15 -5.21 -15.53 -36.85
C GLY A 15 -5.18 -17.04 -37.11
N ALA A 16 -5.42 -17.88 -36.11
CA ALA A 16 -5.45 -19.33 -36.24
C ALA A 16 -6.88 -19.91 -36.15
N ALA A 17 -7.04 -21.16 -36.57
CA ALA A 17 -8.25 -21.93 -36.31
C ALA A 17 -8.27 -22.43 -34.85
N SER A 18 -9.45 -22.70 -34.31
CA SER A 18 -9.62 -23.30 -32.98
C SER A 18 -9.03 -24.72 -32.96
N ALA A 19 -8.30 -25.06 -31.90
CA ALA A 19 -7.68 -26.36 -31.70
C ALA A 19 -8.04 -26.91 -30.31
N ALA A 20 -8.15 -28.24 -30.19
CA ALA A 20 -8.39 -28.89 -28.91
C ALA A 20 -7.27 -28.55 -27.91
N ALA A 21 -7.64 -28.19 -26.69
CA ALA A 21 -6.69 -27.79 -25.66
C ALA A 21 -7.16 -28.17 -24.24
N SER A 22 -6.21 -28.17 -23.31
CA SER A 22 -6.48 -28.21 -21.87
C SER A 22 -5.86 -27.02 -21.16
N VAL A 23 -6.54 -26.53 -20.13
CA VAL A 23 -6.07 -25.48 -19.24
C VAL A 23 -5.94 -26.06 -17.84
N SER A 24 -4.75 -25.95 -17.25
CA SER A 24 -4.47 -26.33 -15.87
C SER A 24 -4.23 -25.07 -15.05
N LEU A 25 -4.96 -24.93 -13.94
CA LEU A 25 -4.77 -23.83 -12.99
C LEU A 25 -3.78 -24.29 -11.91
N GLU A 26 -2.67 -23.58 -11.78
CA GLU A 26 -1.57 -23.87 -10.86
C GLU A 26 -1.54 -22.83 -9.73
N ALA A 27 -0.62 -22.98 -8.77
CA ALA A 27 -0.58 -22.11 -7.59
C ALA A 27 -0.14 -20.67 -7.91
N ASP A 28 0.76 -20.50 -8.88
CA ASP A 28 1.41 -19.24 -9.24
C ASP A 28 1.10 -18.75 -10.66
N GLY A 29 0.34 -19.55 -11.42
CA GLY A 29 -0.08 -19.23 -12.78
C GLY A 29 -1.00 -20.29 -13.36
N PHE A 30 -1.09 -20.31 -14.68
CA PHE A 30 -1.85 -21.32 -15.41
C PHE A 30 -1.03 -21.86 -16.59
N ARG A 31 -1.38 -23.06 -17.03
CA ARG A 31 -0.77 -23.73 -18.17
C ARG A 31 -1.81 -24.11 -19.20
N VAL A 32 -1.49 -23.93 -20.47
CA VAL A 32 -2.29 -24.32 -21.62
C VAL A 32 -1.51 -25.36 -22.42
N MET A 33 -2.19 -26.45 -22.79
CA MET A 33 -1.66 -27.47 -23.67
C MET A 33 -2.58 -27.62 -24.88
N THR A 34 -2.08 -27.34 -26.08
CA THR A 34 -2.80 -27.58 -27.34
C THR A 34 -2.48 -28.94 -27.91
N ALA A 35 -3.44 -29.58 -28.58
CA ALA A 35 -3.21 -30.85 -29.28
C ALA A 35 -2.10 -30.70 -30.34
N GLY A 36 -0.96 -31.34 -30.11
CA GLY A 36 0.19 -31.33 -31.03
C GLY A 36 1.11 -30.11 -30.97
N GLY A 37 0.89 -29.18 -30.03
CA GLY A 37 1.75 -28.01 -29.81
C GLY A 37 2.48 -28.04 -28.46
N PRO A 38 3.50 -27.18 -28.27
CA PRO A 38 4.17 -27.05 -26.99
C PRO A 38 3.22 -26.49 -25.93
N ALA A 39 3.39 -26.94 -24.69
CA ALA A 39 2.72 -26.32 -23.55
C ALA A 39 3.25 -24.90 -23.34
N TRP A 40 2.38 -23.97 -23.01
CA TRP A 40 2.74 -22.61 -22.62
C TRP A 40 1.96 -22.22 -21.36
N GLY A 41 2.42 -21.19 -20.66
CA GLY A 41 1.77 -20.72 -19.45
C GLY A 41 2.21 -19.31 -19.10
N ALA A 42 1.49 -18.70 -18.16
CA ALA A 42 1.81 -17.37 -17.65
C ALA A 42 1.44 -17.29 -16.17
N ALA A 43 2.11 -16.38 -15.46
CA ALA A 43 1.70 -16.01 -14.12
C ALA A 43 0.35 -15.26 -14.17
N TYR A 44 -0.46 -15.36 -13.11
CA TYR A 44 -1.77 -14.70 -13.07
C TYR A 44 -1.70 -13.16 -13.19
N ARG A 45 -0.58 -12.55 -12.82
CA ARG A 45 -0.27 -11.12 -12.97
C ARG A 45 -0.20 -10.69 -14.43
N ASP A 46 0.16 -11.61 -15.33
CA ASP A 46 0.43 -11.34 -16.74
C ASP A 46 -0.76 -11.67 -17.64
N VAL A 47 -1.88 -12.15 -17.06
CA VAL A 47 -3.09 -12.50 -17.80
C VAL A 47 -4.26 -11.60 -17.44
N THR A 48 -4.95 -11.07 -18.44
CA THR A 48 -6.23 -10.37 -18.26
C THR A 48 -7.37 -11.27 -18.77
N THR A 49 -8.41 -11.46 -17.96
CA THR A 49 -9.54 -12.34 -18.28
C THR A 49 -10.81 -11.55 -18.58
N LEU A 50 -11.30 -11.65 -19.80
CA LEU A 50 -12.54 -11.02 -20.26
C LEU A 50 -13.54 -12.10 -20.71
N VAL A 51 -14.64 -12.25 -19.98
CA VAL A 51 -15.73 -13.15 -20.39
C VAL A 51 -16.54 -12.43 -21.46
N LEU A 52 -16.57 -12.97 -22.68
CA LEU A 52 -17.29 -12.36 -23.80
C LEU A 52 -18.75 -12.83 -23.84
N ASP A 53 -18.97 -14.12 -23.62
CA ASP A 53 -20.29 -14.75 -23.54
C ASP A 53 -20.20 -16.06 -22.72
N ALA A 54 -21.30 -16.82 -22.66
CA ALA A 54 -21.39 -18.07 -21.90
C ALA A 54 -20.48 -19.20 -22.43
N GLY A 55 -20.00 -19.11 -23.67
CA GLY A 55 -19.18 -20.11 -24.35
C GLY A 55 -17.75 -19.67 -24.67
N THR A 56 -17.42 -18.38 -24.45
CA THR A 56 -16.16 -17.77 -24.89
C THR A 56 -15.53 -16.87 -23.82
N ILE A 57 -14.25 -17.11 -23.52
CA ILE A 57 -13.39 -16.22 -22.73
C ILE A 57 -12.26 -15.71 -23.62
N LEU A 58 -11.97 -14.42 -23.52
CA LEU A 58 -10.74 -13.81 -24.01
C LEU A 58 -9.71 -13.75 -22.87
N ILE A 59 -8.55 -14.36 -23.11
CA ILE A 59 -7.33 -14.18 -22.32
C ILE A 59 -6.40 -13.25 -23.10
N GLU A 60 -6.01 -12.14 -22.47
CA GLU A 60 -4.94 -11.28 -22.98
C GLU A 60 -3.67 -11.51 -22.15
N LEU A 61 -2.56 -11.81 -22.81
CA LEU A 61 -1.25 -11.99 -22.18
C LEU A 61 -0.37 -10.77 -22.43
N GLY A 62 0.18 -10.19 -21.35
CA GLY A 62 0.95 -8.96 -21.40
C GLY A 62 0.08 -7.70 -21.36
N THR A 63 0.66 -6.57 -21.76
CA THR A 63 -0.02 -5.26 -21.70
C THR A 63 0.12 -4.49 -23.02
N GLY A 64 -0.82 -3.60 -23.30
CA GLY A 64 -0.77 -2.68 -24.44
C GLY A 64 -1.01 -3.31 -25.81
N THR A 65 -0.41 -2.72 -26.84
CA THR A 65 -0.63 -3.11 -28.24
C THR A 65 0.05 -4.41 -28.64
N THR A 66 1.02 -4.87 -27.83
CA THR A 66 1.75 -6.13 -28.04
C THR A 66 1.13 -7.31 -27.29
N ALA A 67 0.01 -7.09 -26.57
CA ALA A 67 -0.64 -8.16 -25.84
C ALA A 67 -1.16 -9.25 -26.79
N GLU A 68 -0.84 -10.50 -26.49
CA GLU A 68 -1.35 -11.64 -27.24
C GLU A 68 -2.76 -11.98 -26.79
N ARG A 69 -3.65 -12.26 -27.75
CA ARG A 69 -5.09 -12.45 -27.50
C ARG A 69 -5.53 -13.86 -27.87
N TRP A 70 -5.94 -14.61 -26.87
CA TRP A 70 -6.32 -16.00 -27.01
C TRP A 70 -7.78 -16.18 -26.63
N LEU A 71 -8.52 -16.96 -27.40
CA LEU A 71 -9.92 -17.27 -27.10
C LEU A 71 -10.04 -18.70 -26.61
N LEU A 72 -10.66 -18.88 -25.45
CA LEU A 72 -11.03 -20.17 -24.89
C LEU A 72 -12.49 -20.42 -25.22
N GLU A 73 -12.73 -21.48 -25.96
CA GLU A 73 -14.02 -21.82 -26.53
C GLU A 73 -14.41 -23.24 -26.10
N ARG A 74 -15.71 -23.52 -26.02
CA ARG A 74 -16.22 -24.90 -25.89
C ARG A 74 -15.69 -25.72 -24.69
N PHE A 75 -15.33 -25.05 -23.59
CA PHE A 75 -15.05 -25.72 -22.31
C PHE A 75 -16.32 -26.24 -21.59
N GLY A 76 -17.50 -26.04 -22.20
CA GLY A 76 -18.79 -26.43 -21.64
C GLY A 76 -18.99 -25.82 -20.24
N PRO A 77 -19.48 -26.59 -19.25
CA PRO A 77 -19.65 -26.09 -17.88
C PRO A 77 -18.33 -25.72 -17.20
N GLY A 78 -17.19 -26.22 -17.70
CA GLY A 78 -15.86 -25.90 -17.19
C GLY A 78 -15.42 -24.46 -17.48
N LEU A 79 -16.03 -23.77 -18.44
CA LEU A 79 -15.61 -22.42 -18.83
C LEU A 79 -15.75 -21.41 -17.68
N ALA A 80 -16.89 -21.45 -16.98
CA ALA A 80 -17.12 -20.59 -15.82
C ALA A 80 -16.12 -20.86 -14.69
N ALA A 81 -15.72 -22.13 -14.50
CA ALA A 81 -14.71 -22.52 -13.52
C ALA A 81 -13.32 -22.02 -13.91
N VAL A 82 -12.95 -22.08 -15.20
CA VAL A 82 -11.69 -21.50 -15.72
C VAL A 82 -11.68 -19.98 -15.52
N ALA A 83 -12.72 -19.26 -15.92
CA ALA A 83 -12.80 -17.81 -15.72
C ALA A 83 -12.65 -17.42 -14.24
N ARG A 84 -13.38 -18.12 -13.36
CA ARG A 84 -13.32 -17.90 -11.92
C ARG A 84 -11.91 -18.16 -11.40
N GLY A 85 -11.31 -19.30 -11.74
CA GLY A 85 -10.00 -19.66 -11.24
C GLY A 85 -8.87 -18.74 -11.72
N LEU A 86 -8.92 -18.26 -12.97
CA LEU A 86 -7.98 -17.25 -13.48
C LEU A 86 -8.11 -15.92 -12.72
N ARG A 87 -9.35 -15.44 -12.52
CA ARG A 87 -9.65 -14.21 -11.78
C ARG A 87 -9.22 -14.32 -10.31
N ASP A 88 -9.53 -15.44 -9.67
CA ASP A 88 -9.18 -15.71 -8.28
C ASP A 88 -7.66 -15.78 -8.10
N GLY A 89 -6.96 -16.49 -9.00
CA GLY A 89 -5.50 -16.54 -9.01
C GLY A 89 -4.87 -15.16 -9.18
N ARG A 90 -5.45 -14.33 -10.05
CA ARG A 90 -4.99 -12.95 -10.31
C ARG A 90 -5.24 -12.00 -9.15
N MET A 91 -6.40 -12.10 -8.49
CA MET A 91 -6.69 -11.37 -7.26
C MET A 91 -5.68 -11.74 -6.16
N ARG A 92 -5.46 -13.05 -5.95
CA ARG A 92 -4.52 -13.56 -4.94
C ARG A 92 -3.09 -13.10 -5.23
N GLN A 93 -2.65 -13.20 -6.48
CA GLN A 93 -1.30 -12.79 -6.85
C GLN A 93 -1.11 -11.28 -6.71
N TRP A 94 -2.08 -10.44 -7.10
CA TRP A 94 -2.00 -8.99 -6.91
C TRP A 94 -1.91 -8.59 -5.44
N LEU A 95 -2.71 -9.21 -4.58
CA LEU A 95 -2.66 -8.94 -3.14
C LEU A 95 -1.33 -9.42 -2.55
N GLY A 96 -0.84 -10.59 -2.94
CA GLY A 96 0.48 -11.09 -2.54
C GLY A 96 1.64 -10.20 -3.00
N ASP A 97 1.58 -9.68 -4.23
CA ASP A 97 2.52 -8.70 -4.77
C ASP A 97 2.49 -7.41 -3.95
N GLY A 98 1.29 -6.96 -3.55
CA GLY A 98 1.05 -5.85 -2.64
C GLY A 98 1.33 -6.17 -1.16
N LEU A 99 2.09 -7.24 -0.88
CA LEU A 99 2.53 -7.66 0.46
C LEU A 99 1.38 -7.99 1.43
N VAL A 100 0.19 -8.29 0.91
CA VAL A 100 -0.95 -8.75 1.68
C VAL A 100 -0.90 -10.26 1.83
N GLU A 101 -0.91 -10.70 3.09
CA GLU A 101 -1.11 -12.10 3.42
C GLU A 101 -2.61 -12.41 3.36
N LEU A 102 -2.97 -13.44 2.59
CA LEU A 102 -4.35 -13.89 2.44
C LEU A 102 -4.57 -15.17 3.22
N ASP A 103 -5.64 -15.20 4.00
CA ASP A 103 -6.16 -16.44 4.54
C ASP A 103 -6.70 -17.29 3.35
N HIS A 104 -6.22 -18.53 3.23
CA HIS A 104 -6.38 -19.33 2.01
C HIS A 104 -7.85 -19.71 1.72
N ASP A 105 -8.70 -19.73 2.75
CA ASP A 105 -10.00 -20.40 2.73
C ASP A 105 -11.22 -19.49 2.57
N GLU A 106 -11.07 -18.17 2.65
CA GLU A 106 -12.20 -17.29 2.35
C GLU A 106 -12.59 -17.44 0.86
N PRO A 107 -13.87 -17.39 0.50
CA PRO A 107 -14.31 -17.31 -0.88
C PRO A 107 -14.14 -15.88 -1.44
N ILE A 108 -14.09 -15.76 -2.77
CA ILE A 108 -14.23 -14.46 -3.44
C ILE A 108 -15.70 -14.27 -3.77
N GLU A 109 -16.25 -13.13 -3.34
CA GLU A 109 -17.64 -12.78 -3.57
C GLU A 109 -17.76 -11.87 -4.78
N LEU A 110 -18.88 -11.97 -5.51
CA LEU A 110 -19.21 -11.05 -6.60
C LEU A 110 -20.21 -10.01 -6.09
N VAL A 111 -19.86 -8.75 -6.28
CA VAL A 111 -20.67 -7.61 -5.84
C VAL A 111 -20.84 -6.63 -6.98
N GLU A 112 -21.96 -5.90 -7.01
CA GLU A 112 -22.12 -4.76 -7.90
C GLU A 112 -21.68 -3.49 -7.17
N VAL A 113 -20.65 -2.81 -7.67
CA VAL A 113 -20.26 -1.47 -7.21
C VAL A 113 -21.00 -0.46 -8.05
N THR A 114 -21.56 0.59 -7.45
CA THR A 114 -22.44 1.51 -8.19
C THR A 114 -21.80 2.82 -8.61
N ASP A 115 -20.81 3.28 -7.86
CA ASP A 115 -20.24 4.61 -8.04
C ASP A 115 -18.72 4.57 -8.32
N GLY A 116 -18.25 5.65 -8.96
CA GLY A 116 -16.83 5.91 -9.13
C GLY A 116 -16.12 5.01 -10.16
N PRO A 117 -14.77 4.98 -10.13
CA PRO A 117 -13.97 4.29 -11.15
C PRO A 117 -14.16 2.77 -11.17
N LEU A 118 -14.83 2.19 -10.16
CA LEU A 118 -15.10 0.76 -10.03
C LEU A 118 -16.51 0.34 -10.43
N ALA A 119 -17.41 1.28 -10.74
CA ALA A 119 -18.83 1.01 -10.99
C ALA A 119 -19.06 -0.16 -11.97
N GLY A 120 -19.71 -1.24 -11.56
CA GLY A 120 -19.88 -2.49 -12.28
C GLY A 120 -19.71 -3.69 -11.35
N VAL A 121 -19.70 -4.90 -11.93
CA VAL A 121 -19.48 -6.13 -11.14
C VAL A 121 -18.00 -6.26 -10.78
N ALA A 122 -17.71 -6.52 -9.51
CA ALA A 122 -16.38 -6.68 -8.97
C ALA A 122 -16.27 -7.91 -8.06
N GLN A 123 -15.07 -8.46 -7.96
CA GLN A 123 -14.66 -9.39 -6.92
C GLN A 123 -14.39 -8.62 -5.63
N LEU A 124 -15.03 -9.04 -4.54
CA LEU A 124 -14.82 -8.57 -3.18
C LEU A 124 -13.99 -9.59 -2.41
N ARG A 125 -12.94 -9.11 -1.74
CA ARG A 125 -12.09 -9.92 -0.87
C ARG A 125 -11.75 -9.19 0.43
N TYR A 126 -11.97 -9.86 1.56
CA TYR A 126 -11.50 -9.41 2.86
C TYR A 126 -10.07 -9.92 3.12
N HIS A 127 -9.35 -9.18 3.95
CA HIS A 127 -8.07 -9.59 4.53
C HIS A 127 -7.86 -8.85 5.86
N ARG A 128 -6.93 -9.30 6.69
CA ARG A 128 -6.73 -8.75 8.05
C ARG A 128 -6.40 -7.26 8.10
N ARG A 129 -5.93 -6.68 6.99
CA ARG A 129 -5.57 -5.26 6.87
C ARG A 129 -6.65 -4.41 6.17
N GLY A 130 -7.76 -5.00 5.73
CA GLY A 130 -8.80 -4.27 5.03
C GLY A 130 -9.54 -5.09 3.96
N VAL A 131 -9.89 -4.42 2.86
CA VAL A 131 -10.73 -4.95 1.80
C VAL A 131 -10.16 -4.64 0.43
N ALA A 132 -10.29 -5.59 -0.49
CA ALA A 132 -9.91 -5.47 -1.88
C ALA A 132 -11.11 -5.64 -2.81
N LEU A 133 -11.21 -4.75 -3.79
CA LEU A 133 -12.22 -4.76 -4.85
C LEU A 133 -11.53 -4.76 -6.21
N ALA A 134 -11.83 -5.77 -7.05
CA ALA A 134 -11.32 -5.84 -8.42
C ALA A 134 -12.48 -6.01 -9.41
N PRO A 135 -12.71 -5.07 -10.33
CA PRO A 135 -13.73 -5.20 -11.36
C PRO A 135 -13.53 -6.45 -12.23
N LEU A 136 -14.63 -7.07 -12.70
CA LEU A 136 -14.56 -8.20 -13.64
C LEU A 136 -14.00 -7.81 -15.01
N ASP A 137 -14.13 -6.53 -15.37
CA ASP A 137 -13.30 -5.92 -16.42
C ASP A 137 -11.95 -5.54 -15.79
N GLU A 138 -11.03 -6.50 -15.82
CA GLU A 138 -9.72 -6.40 -15.18
C GLU A 138 -8.79 -5.33 -15.77
N ARG A 139 -9.21 -4.64 -16.84
CA ARG A 139 -8.53 -3.46 -17.38
C ARG A 139 -8.80 -2.20 -16.55
N ARG A 140 -9.80 -2.26 -15.68
CA ARG A 140 -10.16 -1.15 -14.80
C ARG A 140 -9.31 -1.14 -13.53
N PRO A 141 -9.18 0.04 -12.89
CA PRO A 141 -8.48 0.15 -11.63
C PRO A 141 -9.04 -0.81 -10.58
N ARG A 142 -8.15 -1.31 -9.71
CA ARG A 142 -8.51 -2.05 -8.51
C ARG A 142 -8.44 -1.11 -7.32
N LEU A 143 -9.16 -1.45 -6.25
CA LEU A 143 -9.16 -0.65 -5.04
C LEU A 143 -8.80 -1.53 -3.84
N ARG A 144 -7.91 -1.02 -3.00
CA ARG A 144 -7.62 -1.57 -1.69
C ARG A 144 -7.97 -0.52 -0.65
N ILE A 145 -8.84 -0.87 0.28
CA ILE A 145 -9.31 -0.01 1.37
C ILE A 145 -8.70 -0.58 2.65
N ARG A 146 -7.97 0.24 3.41
CA ARG A 146 -7.41 -0.22 4.69
C ARG A 146 -8.51 -0.23 5.74
N ARG A 147 -8.38 -1.13 6.71
CA ARG A 147 -9.32 -1.20 7.83
C ARG A 147 -9.45 0.11 8.62
N ALA A 148 -8.35 0.87 8.72
CA ALA A 148 -8.31 2.16 9.41
C ALA A 148 -8.94 3.32 8.62
N ASP A 149 -9.18 3.12 7.31
CA ASP A 149 -9.87 4.10 6.47
C ASP A 149 -11.39 3.90 6.50
N ILE A 150 -11.90 2.84 7.12
CA ILE A 150 -13.35 2.61 7.25
C ILE A 150 -13.90 3.52 8.35
N GLY A 151 -14.79 4.45 8.01
CA GLY A 151 -15.47 5.32 8.99
C GLY A 151 -16.85 4.79 9.38
N SER A 152 -17.76 4.73 8.40
CA SER A 152 -19.14 4.30 8.61
C SER A 152 -19.53 3.16 7.68
N VAL A 153 -20.38 2.27 8.18
CA VAL A 153 -20.93 1.13 7.46
C VAL A 153 -22.45 1.19 7.60
N GLU A 154 -23.15 1.45 6.49
CA GLU A 154 -24.61 1.58 6.41
C GLU A 154 -25.16 0.40 5.60
N ALA A 155 -25.91 -0.49 6.25
CA ALA A 155 -26.49 -1.66 5.61
C ALA A 155 -28.00 -1.48 5.35
N ASP A 156 -28.46 -1.86 4.17
CA ASP A 156 -29.87 -2.05 3.83
C ASP A 156 -30.08 -3.52 3.44
N PRO A 157 -30.35 -4.41 4.41
CA PRO A 157 -30.54 -5.84 4.14
C PRO A 157 -31.74 -6.14 3.25
N VAL A 158 -32.78 -5.31 3.27
CA VAL A 158 -33.98 -5.48 2.44
C VAL A 158 -33.66 -5.16 0.99
N GLY A 159 -32.93 -4.06 0.76
CA GLY A 159 -32.46 -3.66 -0.57
C GLY A 159 -31.24 -4.43 -1.06
N GLY A 160 -30.62 -5.26 -0.23
CA GLY A 160 -29.38 -5.98 -0.56
C GLY A 160 -28.18 -5.05 -0.78
N ARG A 161 -28.12 -3.92 -0.07
CA ARG A 161 -27.13 -2.85 -0.28
C ARG A 161 -26.26 -2.60 0.95
N LEU A 162 -25.00 -2.26 0.71
CA LEU A 162 -24.05 -1.86 1.74
C LEU A 162 -23.32 -0.60 1.27
N ARG A 163 -23.31 0.44 2.09
CA ARG A 163 -22.59 1.69 1.83
C ARG A 163 -21.51 1.90 2.89
N VAL A 164 -20.28 2.16 2.44
CA VAL A 164 -19.12 2.40 3.30
C VAL A 164 -18.55 3.78 2.98
N ARG A 165 -18.16 4.54 4.01
CA ARG A 165 -17.52 5.87 3.88
C ARG A 165 -16.30 5.99 4.78
N GLY A 166 -15.36 6.85 4.40
CA GLY A 166 -14.20 7.18 5.23
C GLY A 166 -14.53 8.09 6.42
N PRO A 167 -13.67 8.16 7.44
CA PRO A 167 -13.94 8.93 8.67
C PRO A 167 -13.87 10.45 8.49
N ALA A 168 -13.05 10.96 7.57
CA ALA A 168 -12.86 12.40 7.32
C ALA A 168 -12.35 12.71 5.90
N GLY A 169 -12.49 11.77 4.96
CA GLY A 169 -11.89 11.85 3.63
C GLY A 169 -12.07 10.56 2.84
N PRO A 170 -11.36 10.39 1.71
CA PRO A 170 -11.52 9.24 0.85
C PRO A 170 -11.08 7.93 1.50
N LEU A 171 -11.83 6.85 1.21
CA LEU A 171 -11.54 5.47 1.61
C LEU A 171 -10.21 4.97 1.01
N ALA A 172 -9.94 5.33 -0.25
CA ALA A 172 -8.72 4.99 -0.96
C ALA A 172 -8.61 5.83 -2.24
N GLY A 173 -7.45 6.44 -2.48
CA GLY A 173 -7.28 7.39 -3.57
C GLY A 173 -8.29 8.54 -3.46
N ASP A 174 -9.08 8.77 -4.52
CA ASP A 174 -10.14 9.78 -4.57
C ASP A 174 -11.54 9.19 -4.30
N VAL A 175 -11.64 7.92 -3.87
CA VAL A 175 -12.92 7.26 -3.64
C VAL A 175 -13.44 7.60 -2.25
N GLU A 176 -14.46 8.46 -2.16
CA GLU A 176 -15.07 8.86 -0.88
C GLU A 176 -16.03 7.83 -0.29
N THR A 177 -16.79 7.16 -1.15
CA THR A 177 -17.83 6.21 -0.76
C THR A 177 -17.76 4.99 -1.66
N VAL A 178 -17.98 3.82 -1.08
CA VAL A 178 -18.23 2.58 -1.83
C VAL A 178 -19.63 2.10 -1.50
N GLU A 179 -20.47 1.97 -2.53
CA GLU A 179 -21.79 1.34 -2.41
C GLU A 179 -21.81 0.02 -3.18
N LEU A 180 -22.00 -1.07 -2.43
CA LEU A 180 -22.15 -2.43 -2.91
C LEU A 180 -23.64 -2.80 -2.99
N ARG A 181 -24.03 -3.47 -4.07
CA ARG A 181 -25.37 -4.02 -4.32
C ARG A 181 -25.28 -5.48 -4.72
N GLY A 182 -26.45 -6.13 -4.78
CA GLY A 182 -26.56 -7.53 -5.18
C GLY A 182 -26.20 -8.52 -4.06
N LEU A 183 -26.01 -8.04 -2.83
CA LEU A 183 -25.64 -8.88 -1.69
C LEU A 183 -26.80 -9.75 -1.19
N GLY A 184 -28.05 -9.29 -1.39
CA GLY A 184 -29.24 -10.00 -0.93
C GLY A 184 -29.18 -10.32 0.57
N GLN A 185 -29.36 -11.59 0.92
CA GLN A 185 -29.35 -12.05 2.32
C GLN A 185 -27.98 -11.95 3.00
N SER A 186 -26.89 -11.86 2.24
CA SER A 186 -25.53 -11.74 2.79
C SER A 186 -25.18 -10.34 3.28
N THR A 187 -26.03 -9.33 3.00
CA THR A 187 -25.78 -7.92 3.34
C THR A 187 -25.41 -7.71 4.80
N THR A 188 -26.12 -8.36 5.73
CA THR A 188 -25.84 -8.25 7.17
C THR A 188 -24.47 -8.83 7.54
N ALA A 189 -24.09 -9.97 6.94
CA ALA A 189 -22.80 -10.59 7.21
C ALA A 189 -21.64 -9.74 6.67
N HIS A 190 -21.79 -9.18 5.47
CA HIS A 190 -20.81 -8.24 4.91
C HIS A 190 -20.70 -6.98 5.77
N ALA A 191 -21.82 -6.39 6.18
CA ALA A 191 -21.82 -5.22 7.07
C ALA A 191 -21.09 -5.51 8.39
N ALA A 192 -21.28 -6.70 8.96
CA ALA A 192 -20.54 -7.14 10.13
C ALA A 192 -19.03 -7.22 9.84
N HIS A 193 -18.59 -7.87 8.77
CA HIS A 193 -17.16 -7.95 8.41
C HIS A 193 -16.50 -6.57 8.26
N TRP A 194 -17.15 -5.62 7.59
CA TRP A 194 -16.63 -4.25 7.46
C TRP A 194 -16.55 -3.52 8.81
N THR A 195 -17.56 -3.74 9.66
CA THR A 195 -17.62 -3.16 11.02
C THR A 195 -16.52 -3.75 11.90
N ASP A 196 -16.34 -5.08 11.86
CA ASP A 196 -15.32 -5.79 12.63
C ASP A 196 -13.91 -5.36 12.23
N LEU A 197 -13.64 -5.16 10.93
CA LEU A 197 -12.36 -4.63 10.45
C LEU A 197 -12.07 -3.24 11.04
N ARG A 198 -13.05 -2.33 10.97
CA ARG A 198 -12.94 -0.98 11.52
C ARG A 198 -12.69 -1.02 13.03
N ASP A 199 -13.50 -1.77 13.75
CA ASP A 199 -13.48 -1.81 15.21
C ASP A 199 -12.20 -2.50 15.71
N ALA A 200 -11.71 -3.52 15.01
CA ALA A 200 -10.39 -4.12 15.28
C ALA A 200 -9.24 -3.13 15.05
N ALA A 201 -9.31 -2.29 14.00
CA ALA A 201 -8.30 -1.25 13.77
C ALA A 201 -8.27 -0.23 14.92
N ALA A 202 -9.46 0.21 15.37
CA ALA A 202 -9.59 1.13 16.50
C ALA A 202 -9.09 0.49 17.81
N ALA A 203 -9.38 -0.79 18.04
CA ALA A 203 -8.92 -1.52 19.22
C ALA A 203 -7.39 -1.67 19.25
N ASP A 204 -6.77 -2.06 18.13
CA ASP A 204 -5.31 -2.18 18.04
C ASP A 204 -4.61 -0.82 18.24
N GLN A 205 -5.19 0.24 17.69
CA GLN A 205 -4.70 1.60 17.85
C GLN A 205 -4.78 2.06 19.32
N ALA A 206 -5.92 1.83 19.98
CA ALA A 206 -6.09 2.15 21.39
C ALA A 206 -5.11 1.37 22.27
N ALA A 207 -4.88 0.09 21.97
CA ALA A 207 -3.88 -0.72 22.67
C ALA A 207 -2.46 -0.18 22.46
N SER A 208 -2.10 0.22 21.23
CA SER A 208 -0.80 0.82 20.90
C SER A 208 -0.58 2.12 21.67
N ILE A 209 -1.58 3.01 21.73
CA ILE A 209 -1.52 4.26 22.49
C ILE A 209 -1.40 3.99 23.99
N ALA A 210 -2.20 3.06 24.53
CA ALA A 210 -2.15 2.70 25.94
C ALA A 210 -0.79 2.11 26.35
N SER A 211 -0.13 1.37 25.45
CA SER A 211 1.22 0.86 25.66
C SER A 211 2.28 1.97 25.65
N LEU A 212 2.16 2.94 24.71
CA LEU A 212 3.11 4.06 24.60
C LEU A 212 3.02 5.03 25.78
N ILE A 213 1.81 5.34 26.26
CA ILE A 213 1.57 6.35 27.30
C ILE A 213 0.69 5.80 28.44
N PRO A 214 1.15 4.80 29.20
CA PRO A 214 0.32 4.06 30.16
C PRO A 214 -0.23 4.95 31.30
N ASP A 215 0.56 5.94 31.71
CA ASP A 215 0.23 6.86 32.81
C ASP A 215 -0.56 8.11 32.35
N ALA A 216 -0.96 8.18 31.09
CA ALA A 216 -1.70 9.31 30.56
C ALA A 216 -3.12 9.40 31.15
N SER A 217 -3.61 10.64 31.30
CA SER A 217 -4.99 10.89 31.68
C SER A 217 -5.97 10.27 30.67
N PHE A 218 -7.20 10.00 31.11
CA PHE A 218 -8.25 9.51 30.21
C PHE A 218 -8.49 10.50 29.05
N SER A 219 -8.50 11.80 29.33
CA SER A 219 -8.67 12.86 28.32
C SER A 219 -7.59 12.80 27.24
N ALA A 220 -6.31 12.73 27.64
CA ALA A 220 -5.19 12.68 26.71
C ALA A 220 -5.22 11.40 25.84
N ARG A 221 -5.52 10.23 26.43
CA ARG A 221 -5.66 8.99 25.66
C ARG A 221 -6.81 9.07 24.65
N ARG A 222 -7.99 9.53 25.08
CA ARG A 222 -9.14 9.70 24.20
C ARG A 222 -8.88 10.68 23.07
N GLN A 223 -8.12 11.75 23.32
CA GLN A 223 -7.72 12.69 22.28
C GLN A 223 -6.79 12.02 21.26
N ALA A 224 -5.77 11.29 21.71
CA ALA A 224 -4.87 10.55 20.83
C ALA A 224 -5.61 9.50 19.98
N GLU A 225 -6.50 8.71 20.59
CA GLU A 225 -7.31 7.68 19.92
C GLU A 225 -8.25 8.25 18.85
N ALA A 226 -8.69 9.50 19.01
CA ALA A 226 -9.59 10.14 18.04
C ALA A 226 -8.87 10.56 16.75
N VAL A 227 -7.59 10.94 16.85
CA VAL A 227 -6.83 11.52 15.73
C VAL A 227 -5.83 10.54 15.11
N LEU A 228 -5.19 9.69 15.92
CA LEU A 228 -4.29 8.65 15.43
C LEU A 228 -5.10 7.43 15.01
N ARG A 229 -4.88 6.95 13.78
CA ARG A 229 -5.52 5.76 13.22
C ARG A 229 -4.51 5.03 12.35
N GLU A 230 -4.02 3.86 12.77
CA GLU A 230 -3.05 2.99 12.08
C GLU A 230 -2.23 3.69 10.98
N GLY A 231 -1.23 4.47 11.41
CA GLY A 231 -0.31 5.16 10.51
C GLY A 231 -0.81 6.46 9.89
N ILE A 232 -2.00 6.95 10.24
CA ILE A 232 -2.43 8.33 9.94
C ILE A 232 -1.69 9.29 10.87
N PRO A 233 -0.84 10.19 10.33
CA PRO A 233 -0.09 11.13 11.17
C PRO A 233 -0.94 12.27 11.70
N ALA A 234 -0.66 12.68 12.94
CA ALA A 234 -1.27 13.82 13.59
C ALA A 234 -0.20 14.81 14.07
N ASP A 235 -0.51 16.10 13.99
CA ASP A 235 0.38 17.17 14.46
C ASP A 235 0.12 17.56 15.93
N PRO A 236 0.98 18.39 16.55
CA PRO A 236 0.81 18.79 17.95
C PRO A 236 -0.52 19.49 18.25
N GLY A 237 -1.08 20.23 17.28
CA GLY A 237 -2.36 20.93 17.44
C GLY A 237 -3.54 19.96 17.50
N GLU A 238 -3.51 18.93 16.66
CA GLU A 238 -4.52 17.85 16.67
C GLU A 238 -4.43 17.01 17.96
N LEU A 239 -3.20 16.71 18.41
CA LEU A 239 -2.94 15.85 19.56
C LEU A 239 -3.09 16.55 20.92
N GLY A 240 -3.00 17.88 20.97
CA GLY A 240 -3.21 18.67 22.19
C GLY A 240 -2.41 18.17 23.40
N GLU A 241 -3.12 17.80 24.48
CA GLU A 241 -2.49 17.34 25.73
C GLU A 241 -1.75 15.99 25.57
N ALA A 242 -2.12 15.19 24.56
CA ALA A 242 -1.47 13.92 24.28
C ALA A 242 -0.09 14.09 23.64
N TRP A 243 0.14 15.18 22.90
CA TRP A 243 1.40 15.42 22.19
C TRP A 243 2.64 15.27 23.07
N PRO A 244 2.80 16.02 24.19
CA PRO A 244 4.02 15.94 24.99
C PRO A 244 4.22 14.57 25.66
N LEU A 245 3.16 13.77 25.82
CA LEU A 245 3.25 12.41 26.36
C LEU A 245 3.80 11.46 25.30
N LEU A 246 3.23 11.50 24.09
CA LEU A 246 3.66 10.69 22.95
C LEU A 246 5.07 11.06 22.50
N GLU A 247 5.39 12.35 22.44
CA GLU A 247 6.71 12.85 22.09
C GLU A 247 7.78 12.33 23.06
N ARG A 248 7.50 12.36 24.37
CA ARG A 248 8.43 11.78 25.36
C ARG A 248 8.56 10.26 25.26
N ALA A 249 7.44 9.55 25.07
CA ALA A 249 7.44 8.09 24.99
C ALA A 249 8.23 7.59 23.77
N ALA A 250 7.98 8.19 22.61
CA ALA A 250 8.61 7.80 21.36
C ALA A 250 10.08 8.23 21.27
N LEU A 251 10.50 9.23 22.07
CA LEU A 251 11.89 9.68 22.18
C LEU A 251 12.55 9.22 23.48
N ALA A 252 12.06 8.12 24.08
CA ALA A 252 12.65 7.56 25.29
C ALA A 252 14.09 7.08 25.06
N GLU A 253 14.41 6.64 23.84
CA GLU A 253 15.79 6.33 23.46
C GLU A 253 16.59 7.62 23.18
N PRO A 254 17.75 7.83 23.83
CA PRO A 254 18.54 9.07 23.68
C PRO A 254 18.97 9.39 22.25
N THR A 255 19.19 8.36 21.43
CA THR A 255 19.57 8.44 20.00
C THR A 255 18.47 9.14 19.20
N PHE A 256 17.22 8.69 19.31
CA PHE A 256 16.06 9.32 18.67
C PHE A 256 15.79 10.73 19.22
N ALA A 257 15.96 10.93 20.53
CA ALA A 257 15.79 12.26 21.13
C ALA A 257 16.82 13.28 20.59
N ALA A 258 18.05 12.85 20.31
CA ALA A 258 19.09 13.70 19.74
C ALA A 258 18.79 14.04 18.27
N SER A 259 18.51 13.03 17.44
CA SER A 259 18.18 13.23 16.02
C SER A 259 16.95 14.11 15.85
N TYR A 260 15.90 13.86 16.62
CA TYR A 260 14.66 14.65 16.58
C TYR A 260 14.91 16.12 16.95
N ARG A 261 15.66 16.40 18.02
CA ARG A 261 16.03 17.79 18.37
C ARG A 261 16.85 18.47 17.28
N ALA A 262 17.79 17.75 16.67
CA ALA A 262 18.62 18.26 15.59
C ALA A 262 17.80 18.54 14.31
N LEU A 263 16.79 17.72 13.99
CA LEU A 263 15.83 17.98 12.91
C LEU A 263 14.97 19.21 13.20
N LEU A 264 14.42 19.32 14.42
CA LEU A 264 13.62 20.48 14.81
C LEU A 264 14.42 21.78 14.74
N SER A 265 15.67 21.79 15.21
CA SER A 265 16.57 22.95 15.14
C SER A 265 16.66 23.51 13.71
N ARG A 266 16.82 22.62 12.72
CA ARG A 266 16.88 22.97 11.29
C ARG A 266 15.53 23.38 10.71
N ALA A 267 14.44 22.87 11.28
CA ALA A 267 13.07 23.16 10.86
C ALA A 267 12.45 24.43 11.50
N GLY A 268 13.24 25.25 12.21
CA GLY A 268 12.74 26.46 12.88
C GLY A 268 12.33 26.24 14.34
N GLY A 269 12.85 25.20 14.99
CA GLY A 269 12.67 24.92 16.40
C GLY A 269 11.22 24.59 16.77
N ALA A 270 10.64 25.36 17.69
CA ALA A 270 9.27 25.13 18.18
C ALA A 270 8.19 25.37 17.12
N ALA A 271 8.47 26.16 16.08
CA ALA A 271 7.54 26.44 14.98
C ALA A 271 7.56 25.38 13.87
N ALA A 272 8.46 24.39 13.97
CA ALA A 272 8.63 23.33 12.98
C ALA A 272 7.33 22.56 12.76
N LYS A 273 6.98 22.33 11.49
CA LYS A 273 5.88 21.45 11.12
C LYS A 273 6.32 20.01 11.33
N ARG A 274 5.57 19.28 12.15
CA ARG A 274 5.94 17.94 12.61
C ARG A 274 4.71 17.10 12.89
N TRP A 275 4.86 15.79 12.71
CA TRP A 275 3.79 14.82 12.89
C TRP A 275 4.30 13.60 13.62
N PHE A 276 3.39 12.95 14.33
CA PHE A 276 3.59 11.66 14.94
C PHE A 276 2.60 10.66 14.34
N ALA A 277 3.05 9.44 14.13
CA ALA A 277 2.19 8.32 13.75
C ALA A 277 2.66 7.05 14.46
N THR A 278 1.71 6.15 14.64
CA THR A 278 1.96 4.82 15.19
C THR A 278 0.98 3.83 14.59
N ALA A 279 1.36 2.56 14.57
CA ALA A 279 0.55 1.45 14.12
C ALA A 279 1.10 0.13 14.67
N PRO A 280 0.25 -0.89 14.87
CA PRO A 280 0.72 -2.23 15.17
C PRO A 280 1.60 -2.80 14.03
N GLU A 281 2.54 -3.68 14.37
CA GLU A 281 3.35 -4.35 13.35
C GLU A 281 2.49 -5.25 12.43
N ALA A 282 1.50 -5.90 13.03
CA ALA A 282 0.49 -6.70 12.35
C ALA A 282 -0.89 -6.53 13.01
N PRO A 283 -2.00 -6.70 12.27
CA PRO A 283 -3.35 -6.69 12.86
C PRO A 283 -3.46 -7.67 14.03
N GLY A 284 -3.97 -7.20 15.17
CA GLY A 284 -4.09 -7.96 16.42
C GLY A 284 -2.79 -8.12 17.22
N ALA A 285 -1.69 -7.49 16.81
CA ALA A 285 -0.41 -7.50 17.54
C ALA A 285 -0.16 -6.13 18.21
N PRO A 286 -0.58 -5.95 19.48
CA PRO A 286 -0.50 -4.65 20.16
C PRO A 286 0.93 -4.24 20.59
N ASP A 287 1.89 -5.17 20.58
CA ASP A 287 3.27 -4.92 21.02
C ASP A 287 4.27 -5.77 20.19
N PRO A 288 5.37 -5.18 19.68
CA PRO A 288 5.66 -3.74 19.63
C PRO A 288 4.94 -3.03 18.50
N ALA A 289 4.14 -2.01 18.85
CA ALA A 289 3.68 -1.03 17.89
C ALA A 289 4.88 -0.25 17.33
N ARG A 290 4.85 0.01 16.03
CA ARG A 290 5.83 0.89 15.40
C ARG A 290 5.41 2.33 15.61
N ALA A 291 6.39 3.21 15.81
CA ALA A 291 6.19 4.64 15.96
C ALA A 291 7.19 5.40 15.08
N TRP A 292 6.76 6.53 14.53
CA TRP A 292 7.63 7.37 13.71
C TRP A 292 7.22 8.83 13.77
N PHE A 293 8.21 9.68 13.54
CA PHE A 293 8.01 11.11 13.35
C PHE A 293 8.26 11.50 11.92
N LEU A 294 7.52 12.52 11.49
CA LEU A 294 7.83 13.25 10.27
C LEU A 294 8.07 14.72 10.60
N VAL A 295 9.09 15.32 10.00
CA VAL A 295 9.44 16.74 10.21
C VAL A 295 9.62 17.42 8.86
N GLY A 296 8.86 18.48 8.61
CA GLY A 296 9.05 19.35 7.46
C GLY A 296 10.34 20.13 7.61
N LEU A 297 11.24 19.99 6.63
CA LEU A 297 12.54 20.65 6.60
C LEU A 297 12.55 21.78 5.55
N PRO A 298 13.46 22.76 5.68
CA PRO A 298 13.70 23.75 4.63
C PRO A 298 14.03 23.09 3.29
N GLY A 299 13.80 23.82 2.21
CA GLY A 299 14.13 23.33 0.87
C GLY A 299 13.19 22.25 0.35
N ASN A 300 11.90 22.26 0.77
CA ASN A 300 10.87 21.35 0.26
C ASN A 300 11.18 19.86 0.54
N LEU A 301 11.61 19.61 1.78
CA LEU A 301 11.97 18.30 2.28
C LEU A 301 11.07 17.87 3.45
N LEU A 302 10.92 16.57 3.58
CA LEU A 302 10.25 15.89 4.67
C LEU A 302 11.19 14.82 5.18
N ALA A 303 11.58 14.92 6.45
CA ALA A 303 12.31 13.87 7.14
C ALA A 303 11.34 12.88 7.78
N LEU A 304 11.72 11.60 7.75
CA LEU A 304 11.05 10.49 8.42
C LEU A 304 12.07 9.72 9.27
N GLU A 305 11.73 9.47 10.53
CA GLU A 305 12.47 8.54 11.38
C GLU A 305 11.53 7.56 12.08
N LEU A 306 11.81 6.26 11.94
CA LEU A 306 11.18 5.20 12.72
C LEU A 306 11.90 5.10 14.06
N VAL A 307 11.18 5.27 15.17
CA VAL A 307 11.74 5.38 16.54
C VAL A 307 11.47 4.13 17.39
N SER A 308 11.27 3.00 16.72
CA SER A 308 10.93 1.70 17.31
C SER A 308 11.81 0.57 16.77
N GLU A 309 13.00 0.87 16.24
CA GLU A 309 13.92 -0.09 15.59
C GLU A 309 15.39 0.16 15.95
N GLY A 310 16.20 -0.90 16.03
CA GLY A 310 17.63 -0.79 16.36
C GLY A 310 18.53 -0.22 15.26
N ALA A 311 18.08 -0.18 13.99
CA ALA A 311 18.83 0.41 12.88
C ALA A 311 18.32 1.83 12.57
N HIS A 312 19.06 2.84 13.02
CA HIS A 312 18.66 4.25 12.96
C HIS A 312 19.12 4.93 11.66
N ALA A 313 18.18 5.42 10.87
CA ALA A 313 18.43 6.20 9.67
C ALA A 313 17.33 7.26 9.47
N THR A 314 17.71 8.41 8.94
CA THR A 314 16.79 9.46 8.49
C THR A 314 16.49 9.26 7.01
N TYR A 315 15.21 9.17 6.66
CA TYR A 315 14.76 9.07 5.27
C TYR A 315 14.22 10.43 4.85
N LEU A 316 14.70 10.94 3.73
CA LEU A 316 14.37 12.27 3.22
C LEU A 316 13.52 12.12 1.96
N PHE A 317 12.40 12.82 1.96
CA PHE A 317 11.44 12.85 0.86
C PHE A 317 11.22 14.29 0.40
N ARG A 318 11.11 14.48 -0.90
CA ARG A 318 10.71 15.74 -1.51
C ARG A 318 9.19 15.91 -1.35
N VAL A 319 8.74 17.11 -1.01
CA VAL A 319 7.31 17.38 -0.78
C VAL A 319 6.57 17.66 -2.10
N GLU A 320 7.09 18.59 -2.91
CA GLU A 320 6.58 18.97 -4.23
C GLU A 320 7.66 18.77 -5.32
N PRO A 321 7.31 18.57 -6.60
CA PRO A 321 8.29 18.62 -7.68
C PRO A 321 9.15 19.90 -7.61
N ARG A 322 10.45 19.81 -7.92
CA ARG A 322 11.37 20.96 -7.99
C ARG A 322 10.87 22.05 -8.95
N ALA A 323 10.15 21.69 -10.01
CA ALA A 323 9.50 22.65 -10.91
C ALA A 323 8.44 23.53 -10.20
N SER A 324 7.86 23.04 -9.10
CA SER A 324 6.88 23.73 -8.27
C SER A 324 7.48 24.23 -6.95
N PHE A 325 8.81 24.17 -6.81
CA PHE A 325 9.51 24.53 -5.58
C PHE A 325 9.45 26.03 -5.35
N ASP A 326 8.84 26.41 -4.24
CA ASP A 326 8.96 27.75 -3.67
C ASP A 326 10.17 27.79 -2.72
N PRO A 327 11.15 28.68 -2.94
CA PRO A 327 12.26 28.91 -2.01
C PRO A 327 11.82 29.22 -0.57
N GLU A 328 10.62 29.77 -0.38
CA GLU A 328 10.05 30.07 0.95
C GLU A 328 9.56 28.82 1.69
N GLY A 329 9.43 27.68 1.01
CA GLY A 329 9.04 26.39 1.57
C GLY A 329 7.86 25.74 0.86
N ALA A 330 7.61 24.46 1.14
CA ALA A 330 6.48 23.75 0.55
C ALA A 330 5.14 24.30 1.04
N ARG A 331 4.13 24.28 0.16
CA ARG A 331 2.77 24.67 0.53
C ARG A 331 2.24 23.75 1.65
N PRO A 332 1.52 24.28 2.66
CA PRO A 332 1.03 23.47 3.78
C PRO A 332 0.24 22.22 3.35
N GLU A 333 -0.59 22.35 2.32
CA GLU A 333 -1.43 21.27 1.78
C GLU A 333 -0.57 20.19 1.11
N ALA A 334 0.45 20.60 0.36
CA ALA A 334 1.39 19.67 -0.28
C ALA A 334 2.24 18.93 0.75
N LEU A 335 2.68 19.64 1.80
CA LEU A 335 3.39 19.03 2.93
C LEU A 335 2.52 18.00 3.65
N ARG A 336 1.26 18.32 3.93
CA ARG A 336 0.32 17.37 4.55
C ARG A 336 0.07 16.15 3.64
N ALA A 337 -0.04 16.34 2.32
CA ALA A 337 -0.18 15.25 1.37
C ALA A 337 1.08 14.35 1.33
N ALA A 338 2.29 14.94 1.31
CA ALA A 338 3.52 14.17 1.37
C ALA A 338 3.67 13.38 2.67
N VAL A 339 3.30 13.98 3.81
CA VAL A 339 3.26 13.32 5.13
C VAL A 339 2.35 12.10 5.10
N ARG A 340 1.14 12.26 4.55
CA ARG A 340 0.20 11.15 4.38
C ARG A 340 0.81 10.06 3.51
N ASP A 341 1.20 10.38 2.28
CA ASP A 341 1.66 9.38 1.31
C ASP A 341 2.88 8.58 1.81
N VAL A 342 3.83 9.23 2.47
CA VAL A 342 5.01 8.57 3.05
C VAL A 342 4.60 7.65 4.20
N SER A 343 3.69 8.11 5.08
CA SER A 343 3.23 7.32 6.22
C SER A 343 2.38 6.13 5.78
N GLU A 344 1.51 6.30 4.78
CA GLU A 344 0.71 5.22 4.20
C GLU A 344 1.61 4.18 3.52
N ALA A 345 2.65 4.61 2.81
CA ALA A 345 3.61 3.71 2.19
C ALA A 345 4.34 2.83 3.22
N LEU A 346 4.64 3.33 4.42
CA LEU A 346 5.21 2.50 5.49
C LEU A 346 4.25 1.38 5.90
N ILE A 347 2.97 1.69 6.12
CA ILE A 347 1.98 0.67 6.50
C ILE A 347 1.81 -0.36 5.39
N ASP A 348 1.66 0.11 4.15
CA ASP A 348 1.40 -0.71 2.98
C ASP A 348 2.60 -1.60 2.63
N ALA A 349 3.82 -1.12 2.86
CA ALA A 349 5.05 -1.88 2.68
C ALA A 349 5.42 -2.75 3.90
N ARG A 350 4.58 -2.79 4.94
CA ARG A 350 4.87 -3.46 6.21
C ARG A 350 6.20 -3.01 6.82
N TYR A 351 6.42 -1.71 6.83
CA TYR A 351 7.61 -1.04 7.33
C TYR A 351 8.91 -1.34 6.56
N LEU A 352 8.83 -2.08 5.44
CA LEU A 352 9.96 -2.25 4.53
C LEU A 352 10.28 -0.92 3.85
N ARG A 353 11.52 -0.46 4.04
CA ARG A 353 12.00 0.83 3.52
C ARG A 353 12.90 0.64 2.30
N GLU A 354 13.49 -0.54 2.13
CA GLU A 354 14.31 -0.88 0.96
C GLU A 354 13.62 -0.59 -0.39
N PRO A 355 12.35 -0.96 -0.63
CA PRO A 355 11.70 -0.66 -1.91
C PRO A 355 11.60 0.85 -2.20
N MET A 356 11.58 1.70 -1.18
CA MET A 356 11.61 3.16 -1.35
C MET A 356 13.04 3.65 -1.65
N ALA A 357 14.03 3.11 -0.92
CA ALA A 357 15.38 3.66 -0.90
C ALA A 357 16.35 3.09 -1.96
N LEU A 358 16.12 1.87 -2.43
CA LEU A 358 17.06 1.18 -3.33
C LEU A 358 17.30 1.97 -4.62
N PRO A 359 18.56 2.13 -5.08
CA PRO A 359 18.87 2.69 -6.38
C PRO A 359 18.20 1.91 -7.52
N ALA A 360 17.87 2.57 -8.63
CA ALA A 360 17.17 1.95 -9.76
C ALA A 360 17.92 0.73 -10.33
N ALA A 361 19.25 0.80 -10.42
CA ALA A 361 20.09 -0.30 -10.89
C ALA A 361 20.05 -1.52 -9.95
N GLN A 362 20.02 -1.30 -8.63
CA GLN A 362 19.88 -2.37 -7.64
C GLN A 362 18.48 -2.97 -7.72
N LEU A 363 17.43 -2.14 -7.70
CA LEU A 363 16.04 -2.59 -7.79
C LEU A 363 15.76 -3.44 -9.04
N ALA A 364 16.48 -3.20 -10.15
CA ALA A 364 16.36 -3.97 -11.39
C ALA A 364 16.88 -5.42 -11.27
N LYS A 365 17.69 -5.74 -10.25
CA LYS A 365 18.23 -7.09 -10.04
C LYS A 365 17.11 -8.13 -9.83
N PRO A 366 17.34 -9.40 -10.20
CA PRO A 366 16.37 -10.48 -10.02
C PRO A 366 15.93 -10.69 -8.56
N GLU A 367 16.85 -10.58 -7.59
CA GLU A 367 16.57 -10.76 -6.16
C GLU A 367 15.54 -9.74 -5.61
N HIS A 368 15.41 -8.58 -6.25
CA HIS A 368 14.45 -7.53 -5.88
C HIS A 368 13.17 -7.55 -6.72
N LEU A 369 12.87 -8.66 -7.40
CA LEU A 369 11.61 -8.83 -8.13
C LEU A 369 10.41 -8.52 -7.23
N ARG A 370 10.36 -9.05 -6.00
CA ARG A 370 9.26 -8.80 -5.06
C ARG A 370 9.03 -7.31 -4.79
N TYR A 371 10.09 -6.50 -4.73
CA TYR A 371 9.98 -5.05 -4.53
C TYR A 371 9.43 -4.34 -5.76
N ARG A 372 9.85 -4.74 -6.96
CA ARG A 372 9.29 -4.21 -8.21
C ARG A 372 7.80 -4.53 -8.35
N LEU A 373 7.41 -5.74 -7.95
CA LEU A 373 6.00 -6.17 -7.94
C LEU A 373 5.18 -5.39 -6.91
N ALA A 374 5.71 -5.18 -5.70
CA ALA A 374 5.07 -4.34 -4.70
C ALA A 374 4.90 -2.89 -5.18
N LEU A 375 5.92 -2.30 -5.82
CA LEU A 375 5.84 -0.95 -6.40
C LEU A 375 4.76 -0.86 -7.50
N ALA A 376 4.59 -1.91 -8.29
CA ALA A 376 3.52 -1.96 -9.30
C ALA A 376 2.13 -2.14 -8.68
N ALA A 377 2.03 -2.87 -7.56
CA ALA A 377 0.76 -3.17 -6.89
C ALA A 377 0.30 -2.09 -5.88
N LEU A 378 1.21 -1.27 -5.37
CA LEU A 378 0.99 -0.34 -4.26
C LEU A 378 1.23 1.13 -4.67
N PRO A 379 0.17 1.90 -4.97
CA PRO A 379 0.30 3.30 -5.36
C PRO A 379 1.00 4.19 -4.32
N SER A 380 0.72 3.98 -3.03
CA SER A 380 1.36 4.70 -1.91
C SER A 380 2.87 4.51 -1.91
N LEU A 381 3.34 3.26 -2.06
CA LEU A 381 4.75 2.92 -2.13
C LEU A 381 5.45 3.52 -3.35
N ALA A 382 4.79 3.48 -4.51
CA ALA A 382 5.29 4.13 -5.72
C ALA A 382 5.40 5.66 -5.55
N ALA A 383 4.39 6.29 -4.94
CA ALA A 383 4.39 7.72 -4.65
C ALA A 383 5.51 8.10 -3.67
N ALA A 384 5.66 7.38 -2.55
CA ALA A 384 6.76 7.60 -1.61
C ALA A 384 8.13 7.42 -2.26
N ARG A 385 8.31 6.38 -3.09
CA ARG A 385 9.55 6.18 -3.86
C ARG A 385 9.83 7.34 -4.81
N SER A 386 8.84 7.86 -5.51
CA SER A 386 9.01 8.99 -6.44
C SER A 386 9.43 10.30 -5.74
N ARG A 387 9.15 10.39 -4.43
CA ARG A 387 9.56 11.49 -3.56
C ARG A 387 10.90 11.24 -2.88
N PHE A 388 11.36 10.01 -2.80
CA PHE A 388 12.56 9.66 -2.05
C PHE A 388 13.80 10.39 -2.60
N VAL A 389 14.54 11.05 -1.71
CA VAL A 389 15.74 11.82 -2.03
C VAL A 389 16.99 11.07 -1.58
N ALA A 390 17.03 10.70 -0.30
CA ALA A 390 18.15 9.96 0.27
C ALA A 390 17.79 9.30 1.60
N ARG A 391 18.64 8.36 2.00
CA ARG A 391 18.70 7.78 3.33
C ARG A 391 20.05 8.16 3.93
N ILE A 392 20.05 8.73 5.13
CA ILE A 392 21.27 9.05 5.88
C ILE A 392 21.31 8.15 7.12
N THR A 393 22.36 7.35 7.24
CA THR A 393 22.53 6.42 8.36
C THR A 393 23.19 7.14 9.54
N HIS A 394 22.68 6.91 10.76
CA HIS A 394 23.25 7.45 11.99
C HIS A 394 24.48 6.62 12.41
N ARG A 395 25.65 6.89 11.80
CA ARG A 395 26.92 6.26 12.21
C ARG A 395 27.48 6.92 13.47
N ASP A 396 27.53 8.24 13.42
CA ASP A 396 27.85 9.14 14.52
C ASP A 396 27.11 10.46 14.29
N GLU A 397 26.85 11.19 15.36
CA GLU A 397 26.04 12.41 15.34
C GLU A 397 26.64 13.48 14.42
N THR A 398 27.96 13.62 14.37
CA THR A 398 28.63 14.68 13.60
C THR A 398 28.55 14.40 12.10
N SER A 399 28.87 13.17 11.69
CA SER A 399 28.79 12.72 10.30
C SER A 399 27.35 12.79 9.78
N TRP A 400 26.39 12.34 10.59
CA TRP A 400 24.97 12.42 10.25
C TRP A 400 24.50 13.88 10.09
N MET A 401 24.80 14.75 11.06
CA MET A 401 24.43 16.17 10.98
C MET A 401 25.04 16.86 9.75
N SER A 402 26.32 16.60 9.47
CA SER A 402 27.00 17.17 8.31
C SER A 402 26.38 16.70 7.00
N ALA A 403 26.03 15.41 6.90
CA ALA A 403 25.36 14.85 5.73
C ALA A 403 23.95 15.45 5.54
N LEU A 404 23.22 15.67 6.64
CA LEU A 404 21.91 16.30 6.61
C LEU A 404 21.98 17.76 6.15
N ASP A 405 22.93 18.54 6.68
CA ASP A 405 23.13 19.94 6.29
C ASP A 405 23.53 20.08 4.82
N ASP A 406 24.44 19.22 4.37
CA ASP A 406 24.85 19.16 2.96
C ASP A 406 23.68 18.83 2.04
N LEU A 407 22.85 17.83 2.40
CA LEU A 407 21.66 17.46 1.63
C LEU A 407 20.66 18.61 1.57
N ILE A 408 20.34 19.25 2.71
CA ILE A 408 19.40 20.38 2.76
C ILE A 408 19.90 21.53 1.86
N GLY A 409 21.18 21.90 1.98
CA GLY A 409 21.80 22.95 1.17
C GLY A 409 21.78 22.62 -0.33
N TRP A 410 22.15 21.39 -0.69
CA TRP A 410 22.11 20.92 -2.06
C TRP A 410 20.68 20.95 -2.62
N HIS A 411 19.71 20.40 -1.89
CA HIS A 411 18.33 20.27 -2.36
C HIS A 411 17.66 21.62 -2.60
N ALA A 412 17.98 22.65 -1.79
CA ALA A 412 17.49 24.01 -1.99
C ALA A 412 17.99 24.65 -3.29
N SER A 413 19.16 24.22 -3.79
CA SER A 413 19.77 24.75 -5.02
C SER A 413 19.50 23.91 -6.27
N ALA A 414 19.22 22.62 -6.12
CA ALA A 414 18.94 21.71 -7.23
C ALA A 414 17.69 22.15 -8.01
N ARG A 415 17.73 22.03 -9.34
CA ARG A 415 16.64 22.40 -10.25
C ARG A 415 16.21 21.27 -11.18
N ASP A 416 17.17 20.46 -11.64
CA ASP A 416 16.89 19.26 -12.42
C ASP A 416 16.22 18.21 -11.53
N GLU A 417 15.06 17.69 -11.93
CA GLU A 417 14.34 16.64 -11.19
C GLU A 417 15.10 15.31 -11.11
N ALA A 418 15.93 15.02 -12.12
CA ALA A 418 16.69 13.78 -12.22
C ALA A 418 18.01 13.84 -11.43
N ALA A 419 18.43 15.02 -10.98
CA ALA A 419 19.66 15.17 -10.21
C ALA A 419 19.54 14.44 -8.86
N GLU A 420 20.53 13.59 -8.60
CA GLU A 420 20.72 12.91 -7.31
C GLU A 420 21.73 13.66 -6.45
N TRP A 421 21.53 13.60 -5.13
CA TRP A 421 22.44 14.24 -4.19
C TRP A 421 23.83 13.56 -4.25
N PRO A 422 24.93 14.29 -4.48
CA PRO A 422 26.26 13.69 -4.62
C PRO A 422 26.72 12.87 -3.41
N GLY A 423 26.28 13.21 -2.20
CA GLY A 423 26.59 12.48 -0.98
C GLY A 423 25.88 11.13 -0.83
N ARG A 424 24.89 10.83 -1.69
CA ARG A 424 24.06 9.62 -1.61
C ARG A 424 24.88 8.34 -1.67
N GLY A 425 25.82 8.24 -2.63
CA GLY A 425 26.65 7.06 -2.79
C GLY A 425 27.44 6.71 -1.53
N ALA A 426 28.03 7.72 -0.86
CA ALA A 426 28.78 7.51 0.38
C ALA A 426 27.91 7.02 1.55
N GLN A 427 26.61 7.35 1.55
CA GLN A 427 25.65 6.85 2.53
C GLN A 427 25.19 5.42 2.21
N GLU A 428 25.10 5.04 0.94
CA GLU A 428 24.63 3.74 0.49
C GLU A 428 25.72 2.65 0.53
N THR A 429 26.98 2.95 0.17
CA THR A 429 28.07 1.95 0.14
C THR A 429 28.46 1.43 1.53
N ALA A 430 28.23 2.22 2.58
CA ALA A 430 28.54 1.80 3.94
C ALA A 430 27.60 0.72 4.50
N ILE A 431 26.57 0.33 3.75
CA ILE A 431 25.64 -0.75 4.11
C ILE A 431 26.25 -2.11 3.73
N ASP A 432 26.98 -2.18 2.61
CA ASP A 432 27.57 -3.44 2.11
C ASP A 432 28.75 -3.95 2.96
N GLU A 433 29.35 -3.10 3.82
CA GLU A 433 30.45 -3.48 4.71
C GLU A 433 29.98 -3.98 6.09
N THR A 434 28.67 -3.94 6.38
CA THR A 434 28.13 -4.27 7.71
C THR A 434 27.03 -5.35 7.70
N THR A 435 26.82 -6.03 6.57
CA THR A 435 25.84 -7.13 6.45
C THR A 435 26.53 -8.49 6.39
#